data_AF-A0AAW3U112-F1
#
_entry.id   AF-A0AAW3U112-F1
#
_cell.length_a   1.000
_cell.length_b   1.000
_cell.length_c   1.000
_cell.angle_alpha   90.00
_cell.angle_beta   90.00
_cell.angle_gamma   90.00
#
_symmetry.space_group_name_H-M   'P 1'
#
loop_
_entity.id
_entity.type
_entity.pdbx_description
1 polymer ?
#
loop_
_entity_poly.entity_id
_entity_poly.type
_entity_poly.pdbx_seq_one_letter_code
_entity_poly.pdbx_strand_id
1 'polypeptide(L)'
;MYNAVSQMPGNVRAAAAYLTERRGKTITAESLRKKLRGLEGESLSMEMAEMLTEWMQELSAGQAQATCWIQSLGAQFDLAMDFVPPAPENGWPDEVAAMQAKLLHVAKHAGRLSGVALEALDDAHLSLQEADLMVDELQAIRTMCHRLERNVRRAAAKGRKRA
;
A
#
# COMPACT_ATOMS: atom_id res chain seq x y z
N MET A 1 -8.38 9.04 -1.53
CA MET A 1 -8.64 9.03 -0.06
C MET A 1 -10.08 8.67 0.30
N TYR A 2 -11.10 9.30 -0.30
CA TYR A 2 -12.51 8.98 -0.04
C TYR A 2 -12.84 7.48 -0.09
N ASN A 3 -12.36 6.77 -1.11
CA ASN A 3 -12.60 5.33 -1.28
C ASN A 3 -12.05 4.50 -0.13
N ALA A 4 -10.80 4.76 0.30
CA ALA A 4 -10.18 4.07 1.44
C ALA A 4 -10.99 4.26 2.72
N VAL A 5 -11.36 5.50 3.05
CA VAL A 5 -12.19 5.81 4.23
C VAL A 5 -13.57 5.16 4.16
N SER A 6 -14.18 5.10 2.97
CA SER A 6 -15.52 4.54 2.79
C SER A 6 -15.55 3.02 2.94
N GLN A 7 -14.43 2.34 2.70
CA GLN A 7 -14.28 0.89 2.87
C GLN A 7 -14.02 0.47 4.32
N MET A 8 -13.72 1.42 5.22
CA MET A 8 -13.47 1.10 6.62
C MET A 8 -14.75 0.80 7.41
N PRO A 9 -14.67 -0.02 8.47
CA PRO A 9 -15.75 -0.18 9.44
C PRO A 9 -16.32 1.16 9.91
N GLY A 10 -17.65 1.31 9.81
CA GLY A 10 -18.33 2.55 10.20
C GLY A 10 -18.13 3.73 9.23
N ASN A 11 -17.40 3.53 8.13
CA ASN A 11 -17.25 4.43 6.99
C ASN A 11 -16.88 5.89 7.37
N VAL A 12 -17.24 6.85 6.51
CA VAL A 12 -17.02 8.29 6.73
C VAL A 12 -17.63 8.78 8.05
N ARG A 13 -18.70 8.15 8.56
CA ARG A 13 -19.30 8.52 9.85
C ARG A 13 -18.36 8.24 11.02
N ALA A 14 -17.76 7.05 11.08
CA ALA A 14 -16.79 6.72 12.12
C ALA A 14 -15.53 7.58 12.01
N ALA A 15 -15.06 7.83 10.78
CA ALA A 15 -13.94 8.72 10.52
C ALA A 15 -14.20 10.15 11.05
N ALA A 16 -15.41 10.69 10.86
CA ALA A 16 -15.78 12.02 11.35
C ALA A 16 -15.87 12.08 12.89
N ALA A 17 -16.34 11.00 13.52
CA ALA A 17 -16.35 10.88 14.98
C ALA A 17 -14.91 10.87 15.53
N TYR A 18 -14.03 10.04 14.96
CA TYR A 18 -12.61 9.97 15.31
C TYR A 18 -11.93 11.35 15.19
N LEU A 19 -12.12 12.03 14.06
CA LEU A 19 -11.54 13.35 13.84
C LEU A 19 -12.10 14.41 14.81
N THR A 20 -13.39 14.32 15.16
CA THR A 20 -14.00 15.25 16.12
C THR A 20 -13.36 15.11 17.50
N GLU A 21 -13.18 13.87 17.95
CA GLU A 21 -12.55 13.54 19.22
C GLU A 21 -11.08 13.96 19.25
N ARG A 22 -10.29 13.51 18.27
CA ARG A 22 -8.85 13.76 18.20
C ARG A 22 -8.49 15.24 18.09
N ARG A 23 -9.29 16.02 17.35
CA ARG A 23 -9.03 17.45 17.09
C ARG A 23 -9.65 18.39 18.11
N GLY A 24 -10.57 17.91 18.95
CA GLY A 24 -11.41 18.75 19.79
C GLY A 24 -12.29 19.74 19.00
N LYS A 25 -12.54 19.48 17.71
CA LYS A 25 -13.34 20.33 16.81
C LYS A 25 -14.33 19.47 16.03
N THR A 26 -15.61 19.78 16.19
CA THR A 26 -16.70 19.06 15.52
C THR A 26 -16.55 19.06 14.00
N ILE A 27 -16.58 17.87 13.41
CA ILE A 27 -16.73 17.69 11.97
C ILE A 27 -17.88 16.71 11.71
N THR A 28 -18.82 17.11 10.87
CA THR A 28 -19.93 16.23 10.47
C THR A 28 -19.46 15.26 9.38
N ALA A 29 -20.09 14.09 9.31
CA ALA A 29 -19.81 13.11 8.25
C ALA A 29 -19.98 13.69 6.84
N GLU A 30 -20.97 14.58 6.66
CA GLU A 30 -21.19 15.26 5.39
C GLU A 30 -20.08 16.27 5.08
N SER A 31 -19.66 17.08 6.05
CA SER A 31 -18.53 18.00 5.84
C SER A 31 -17.24 17.24 5.50
N LEU A 32 -16.96 16.15 6.22
CA LEU A 32 -15.82 15.29 5.90
C LEU A 32 -15.92 14.67 4.51
N ARG A 33 -17.12 14.20 4.10
CA ARG A 33 -17.35 13.66 2.75
C ARG A 33 -17.00 14.68 1.66
N LYS A 34 -17.44 15.93 1.80
CA LYS A 34 -17.14 17.00 0.83
C LYS A 34 -15.64 17.24 0.71
N LYS A 35 -14.94 17.32 1.85
CA LYS A 35 -13.47 17.45 1.91
C LYS A 35 -12.74 16.27 1.26
N LEU A 36 -13.16 15.05 1.57
CA LEU A 36 -12.55 13.82 1.01
C LEU A 36 -12.74 13.68 -0.50
N ARG A 37 -13.83 14.25 -1.05
CA ARG A 37 -14.13 14.27 -2.48
C ARG A 37 -13.50 15.45 -3.22
N GLY A 38 -12.91 16.41 -2.51
CA GLY A 38 -12.34 17.62 -3.10
C GLY A 38 -13.37 18.46 -3.87
N LEU A 39 -14.58 18.61 -3.31
CA LEU A 39 -15.59 19.50 -3.91
C LEU A 39 -15.09 20.95 -3.92
N GLU A 40 -15.63 21.78 -4.80
CA GLU A 40 -15.23 23.17 -4.94
C GLU A 40 -15.28 23.93 -3.60
N GLY A 41 -14.18 24.61 -3.26
CA GLY A 41 -14.01 25.31 -1.98
C GLY A 41 -13.72 24.42 -0.76
N GLU A 42 -13.74 23.10 -0.91
CA GLU A 42 -13.49 22.13 0.17
C GLU A 42 -12.13 21.47 -0.01
N SER A 43 -11.31 21.54 1.04
CA SER A 43 -10.02 20.87 1.11
C SER A 43 -9.90 20.04 2.38
N LEU A 44 -9.20 18.92 2.25
CA LEU A 44 -8.72 18.13 3.37
C LEU A 44 -7.33 18.64 3.74
N SER A 45 -7.13 19.05 5.00
CA SER A 45 -5.79 19.45 5.45
C SER A 45 -4.87 18.23 5.57
N MET A 46 -3.56 18.45 5.46
CA MET A 46 -2.56 17.40 5.64
C MET A 46 -2.71 16.70 7.02
N GLU A 47 -2.86 17.49 8.07
CA GLU A 47 -3.12 17.02 9.44
C GLU A 47 -4.32 16.06 9.51
N MET A 48 -5.44 16.41 8.84
CA MET A 48 -6.61 15.52 8.77
C MET A 48 -6.32 14.25 7.99
N ALA A 49 -5.51 14.33 6.93
CA ALA A 49 -5.13 13.15 6.16
C ALA A 49 -4.25 12.20 6.99
N GLU A 50 -3.31 12.73 7.77
CA GLU A 50 -2.47 11.96 8.70
C GLU A 50 -3.31 11.29 9.78
N MET A 51 -4.19 12.02 10.46
CA MET A 51 -5.10 11.45 11.47
C MET A 51 -6.00 10.34 10.90
N LEU A 52 -6.52 10.51 9.68
CA LEU A 52 -7.30 9.46 9.03
C LEU A 52 -6.44 8.24 8.67
N THR A 53 -5.16 8.45 8.37
CA THR A 53 -4.20 7.37 8.13
C THR A 53 -3.96 6.58 9.41
N GLU A 54 -3.74 7.26 10.54
CA GLU A 54 -3.59 6.63 11.87
C GLU A 54 -4.82 5.79 12.21
N TRP A 55 -6.02 6.39 12.10
CA TRP A 55 -7.27 5.69 12.33
C TRP A 55 -7.44 4.44 11.46
N MET A 56 -7.10 4.53 10.16
CA MET A 56 -7.16 3.37 9.27
C MET A 56 -6.11 2.30 9.63
N GLN A 57 -4.94 2.68 10.13
CA GLN A 57 -3.88 1.75 10.55
C GLN A 57 -4.22 1.03 11.87
N GLU A 58 -4.97 1.67 12.77
CA GLU A 58 -5.52 1.06 13.98
C GLU A 58 -6.52 -0.07 13.64
N LEU A 59 -7.14 0.00 12.45
CA LEU A 59 -8.05 -1.02 11.95
C LEU A 59 -7.28 -2.08 11.18
N SER A 60 -7.41 -3.36 11.57
CA SER A 60 -6.75 -4.48 10.88
C SER A 60 -7.07 -4.54 9.38
N ALA A 61 -8.28 -4.16 9.00
CA ALA A 61 -8.74 -4.10 7.61
C ALA A 61 -8.18 -2.91 6.80
N GLY A 62 -7.54 -1.92 7.44
CA GLY A 62 -7.17 -0.66 6.83
C GLY A 62 -5.67 -0.45 6.59
N GLN A 63 -4.79 -1.35 7.03
CA GLN A 63 -3.34 -1.08 7.01
C GLN A 63 -2.78 -0.75 5.62
N ALA A 64 -3.19 -1.48 4.57
CA ALA A 64 -2.72 -1.21 3.21
C ALA A 64 -3.41 0.05 2.62
N GLN A 65 -4.73 0.14 2.78
CA GLN A 65 -5.56 1.22 2.23
C GLN A 65 -5.26 2.58 2.87
N ALA A 66 -4.77 2.58 4.12
CA ALA A 66 -4.47 3.79 4.88
C ALA A 66 -3.51 4.72 4.14
N THR A 67 -2.53 4.14 3.42
CA THR A 67 -1.47 4.88 2.73
C THR A 67 -1.73 5.12 1.25
N CYS A 68 -2.84 4.62 0.69
CA CYS A 68 -3.12 4.77 -0.74
C CYS A 68 -3.20 6.22 -1.20
N TRP A 69 -3.62 7.15 -0.34
CA TRP A 69 -3.63 8.57 -0.70
C TRP A 69 -2.22 9.15 -0.89
N ILE A 70 -1.21 8.64 -0.17
CA ILE A 70 0.20 9.00 -0.35
C ILE A 70 0.68 8.48 -1.71
N GLN A 71 0.32 7.25 -2.07
CA GLN A 71 0.63 6.69 -3.40
C GLN A 71 -0.02 7.53 -4.51
N SER A 72 -1.28 7.92 -4.35
CA SER A 72 -1.98 8.81 -5.30
C SER A 72 -1.35 10.20 -5.37
N LEU A 73 -0.84 10.73 -4.26
CA LEU A 73 -0.11 12.00 -4.24
C LEU A 73 1.22 11.86 -5.00
N GLY A 74 1.99 10.79 -4.75
CA GLY A 74 3.23 10.50 -5.47
C GLY A 74 3.04 10.41 -6.98
N ALA A 75 1.97 9.75 -7.41
CA ALA A 75 1.65 9.61 -8.83
C ALA A 75 1.44 10.96 -9.53
N GLN A 76 1.02 12.01 -8.81
CA GLN A 76 0.91 13.37 -9.39
C GLN A 76 2.27 14.02 -9.68
N PHE A 77 3.34 13.46 -9.12
CA PHE A 77 4.73 13.89 -9.30
C PHE A 77 5.57 12.82 -10.01
N ASP A 78 4.93 11.90 -10.75
CA ASP A 78 5.58 10.81 -11.46
C ASP A 78 6.39 9.86 -10.54
N LEU A 79 6.05 9.80 -9.25
CA LEU A 79 6.67 8.90 -8.29
C LEU A 79 5.87 7.60 -8.16
N ALA A 80 6.55 6.47 -8.36
CA ALA A 80 6.02 5.15 -8.03
C ALA A 80 6.30 4.84 -6.55
N MET A 81 5.24 4.67 -5.77
CA MET A 81 5.33 4.29 -4.36
C MET A 81 4.53 3.00 -4.10
N ASP A 82 5.15 2.04 -3.43
CA ASP A 82 4.49 0.80 -3.01
C ASP A 82 4.34 0.76 -1.48
N PHE A 83 3.20 0.28 -1.00
CA PHE A 83 3.09 -0.13 0.40
C PHE A 83 3.92 -1.40 0.61
N VAL A 84 4.94 -1.32 1.45
CA VAL A 84 5.79 -2.48 1.77
C VAL A 84 5.49 -2.93 3.20
N PRO A 85 4.96 -4.14 3.39
CA PRO A 85 4.68 -4.66 4.72
C PRO A 85 5.91 -4.59 5.65
N PRO A 86 5.70 -4.32 6.95
CA PRO A 86 6.80 -4.28 7.91
C PRO A 86 7.53 -5.62 7.97
N ALA A 87 8.83 -5.57 8.26
CA ALA A 87 9.60 -6.78 8.55
C ALA A 87 9.35 -7.18 10.02
N PRO A 88 9.65 -8.43 10.40
CA PRO A 88 9.74 -8.78 11.81
C PRO A 88 10.67 -7.82 12.56
N GLU A 89 10.32 -7.47 13.80
CA GLU A 89 10.98 -6.44 14.62
C GLU A 89 12.50 -6.67 14.74
N ASN A 90 12.91 -7.94 14.85
CA ASN A 90 14.32 -8.36 14.93
C ASN A 90 14.89 -8.90 13.61
N GLY A 91 14.16 -8.74 12.51
CA GLY A 91 14.48 -9.34 11.21
C GLY A 91 14.39 -10.86 11.21
N TRP A 92 15.06 -11.49 10.25
CA TRP A 92 15.05 -12.94 10.13
C TRP A 92 16.22 -13.55 10.89
N PRO A 93 16.03 -14.73 11.52
CA PRO A 93 17.14 -15.47 12.13
C PRO A 93 18.27 -15.72 11.14
N ASP A 94 17.91 -16.13 9.92
CA ASP A 94 18.79 -16.26 8.76
C ASP A 94 18.31 -15.34 7.63
N GLU A 95 19.02 -14.23 7.44
CA GLU A 95 18.71 -13.27 6.37
C GLU A 95 19.00 -13.85 4.97
N VAL A 96 19.98 -14.74 4.82
CA VAL A 96 20.38 -15.33 3.54
C VAL A 96 19.33 -16.34 3.08
N ALA A 97 18.87 -17.22 3.97
CA ALA A 97 17.74 -18.10 3.67
C ALA A 97 16.47 -17.29 3.35
N ALA A 98 16.24 -16.19 4.07
CA ALA A 98 15.12 -15.29 3.80
C ALA A 98 15.24 -14.56 2.44
N MET A 99 16.46 -14.32 1.94
CA MET A 99 16.69 -13.80 0.58
C MET A 99 16.35 -14.85 -0.47
N GLN A 100 16.83 -16.08 -0.30
CA GLN A 100 16.56 -17.19 -1.23
C GLN A 100 15.04 -17.39 -1.41
N ALA A 101 14.29 -17.44 -0.30
CA ALA A 101 12.84 -17.57 -0.36
C ALA A 101 12.20 -16.43 -1.18
N LYS A 102 12.63 -15.17 -0.97
CA LYS A 102 12.08 -14.02 -1.70
C LYS A 102 12.41 -14.05 -3.19
N LEU A 103 13.61 -14.49 -3.58
CA LEU A 103 13.98 -14.69 -4.98
C LEU A 103 13.06 -15.72 -5.66
N LEU A 104 12.76 -16.83 -4.98
CA LEU A 104 11.81 -17.83 -5.49
C LEU A 104 10.40 -17.26 -5.65
N HIS A 105 9.96 -16.40 -4.71
CA HIS A 105 8.68 -15.69 -4.85
C HIS A 105 8.67 -14.74 -6.06
N VAL A 106 9.73 -13.97 -6.28
CA VAL A 106 9.87 -13.12 -7.48
C VAL A 106 9.75 -13.96 -8.74
N ALA A 107 10.49 -15.07 -8.84
CA ALA A 107 10.44 -15.95 -10.00
C ALA A 107 9.04 -16.53 -10.23
N LYS A 108 8.35 -16.95 -9.16
CA LYS A 108 6.96 -17.44 -9.23
C LYS A 108 6.02 -16.39 -9.80
N HIS A 109 6.07 -15.16 -9.30
CA HIS A 109 5.19 -14.08 -9.78
C HIS A 109 5.52 -13.65 -11.21
N ALA A 110 6.81 -13.59 -11.57
CA ALA A 110 7.23 -13.34 -12.94
C ALA A 110 6.74 -14.41 -13.92
N GLY A 111 6.76 -15.69 -13.52
CA GLY A 111 6.21 -16.78 -14.33
C GLY A 111 4.70 -16.65 -14.55
N ARG A 112 3.94 -16.27 -13.53
CA ARG A 112 2.49 -16.02 -13.64
C ARG A 112 2.17 -14.84 -14.53
N LEU A 113 2.88 -13.73 -14.35
CA LEU A 113 2.76 -12.54 -15.21
C LEU A 113 3.02 -12.90 -16.68
N SER A 114 4.06 -13.71 -16.94
CA SER A 114 4.38 -14.18 -18.29
C SER A 114 3.26 -15.05 -18.87
N GLY A 115 2.62 -15.90 -18.06
CA GLY A 115 1.49 -16.71 -18.50
C GLY A 115 0.31 -15.87 -18.98
N VAL A 116 -0.14 -14.93 -18.16
CA VAL A 116 -1.27 -14.02 -18.51
C VAL A 116 -0.90 -13.15 -19.72
N ALA A 117 0.33 -12.65 -19.79
CA ALA A 117 0.79 -11.85 -20.92
C ALA A 117 0.81 -12.64 -22.24
N LEU A 118 1.17 -13.93 -22.20
CA LEU A 118 1.17 -14.78 -23.40
C LEU A 118 -0.25 -15.04 -23.92
N GLU A 119 -1.21 -15.25 -23.03
CA GLU A 119 -2.63 -15.41 -23.39
C GLU A 119 -3.15 -14.17 -24.12
N ALA A 120 -2.94 -12.98 -23.55
CA ALA A 120 -3.37 -11.70 -24.14
C ALA A 120 -2.61 -11.32 -25.44
N LEU A 121 -1.40 -11.85 -25.63
CA LEU A 121 -0.63 -11.64 -26.86
C LEU A 121 -1.12 -12.55 -28.00
N ASP A 122 -1.63 -13.75 -27.69
CA ASP A 122 -2.09 -14.72 -28.67
C ASP A 122 -3.39 -14.26 -29.35
N ASP A 123 -4.31 -13.67 -28.58
CA ASP A 123 -5.57 -13.13 -29.09
C ASP A 123 -5.53 -11.62 -29.41
N ALA A 124 -4.38 -10.97 -29.14
CA ALA A 124 -4.17 -9.53 -29.25
C ALA A 124 -5.24 -8.69 -28.51
N HIS A 125 -5.78 -9.24 -27.42
CA HIS A 125 -6.81 -8.62 -26.62
C HIS A 125 -6.44 -8.71 -25.13
N LEU A 126 -6.50 -7.57 -24.43
CA LEU A 126 -6.32 -7.55 -22.99
C LEU A 126 -7.66 -7.22 -22.33
N SER A 127 -8.27 -8.24 -21.74
CA SER A 127 -9.48 -8.07 -20.94
C SER A 127 -9.19 -7.32 -19.63
N LEU A 128 -10.22 -6.75 -19.01
CA LEU A 128 -10.10 -6.11 -17.70
C LEU A 128 -9.57 -7.09 -16.63
N GLN A 129 -10.01 -8.35 -16.69
CA GLN A 129 -9.58 -9.36 -15.73
C GLN A 129 -8.10 -9.67 -15.87
N GLU A 130 -7.59 -9.80 -17.09
CA GLU A 130 -6.16 -10.02 -17.35
C GLU A 130 -5.33 -8.81 -16.95
N ALA A 131 -5.80 -7.60 -17.26
CA ALA A 131 -5.13 -6.37 -16.84
C ALA A 131 -5.01 -6.28 -15.31
N ASP A 132 -6.09 -6.56 -14.57
CA ASP A 132 -6.09 -6.59 -13.11
C ASP A 132 -5.11 -7.64 -12.57
N LEU A 133 -5.13 -8.87 -13.12
CA LEU A 133 -4.19 -9.93 -12.74
C LEU A 133 -2.72 -9.55 -13.01
N MET A 134 -2.43 -8.96 -14.17
CA MET A 134 -1.09 -8.49 -14.50
C MET A 134 -0.62 -7.41 -13.52
N VAL A 135 -1.49 -6.46 -13.18
CA VAL A 135 -1.19 -5.39 -12.22
C VAL A 135 -0.95 -5.96 -10.82
N ASP A 136 -1.75 -6.93 -10.37
CA ASP A 136 -1.58 -7.61 -9.09
C ASP A 136 -0.23 -8.36 -9.03
N GLU A 137 0.13 -9.11 -10.07
CA GLU A 137 1.40 -9.82 -10.14
C GLU A 137 2.59 -8.84 -10.20
N LEU A 138 2.48 -7.72 -10.92
CA LEU A 138 3.49 -6.66 -10.92
C LEU A 138 3.68 -6.01 -9.54
N GLN A 139 2.58 -5.74 -8.82
CA GLN A 139 2.62 -5.23 -7.45
C GLN A 139 3.28 -6.23 -6.48
N ALA A 140 2.96 -7.52 -6.63
CA ALA A 140 3.56 -8.58 -5.83
C ALA A 140 5.07 -8.67 -6.06
N ILE A 141 5.52 -8.60 -7.32
CA ILE A 141 6.95 -8.56 -7.68
C ILE A 141 7.65 -7.38 -7.01
N ARG A 142 7.14 -6.15 -7.18
CA ARG A 142 7.75 -4.95 -6.56
C ARG A 142 7.84 -5.07 -5.05
N THR A 143 6.77 -5.53 -4.41
CA THR A 143 6.75 -5.76 -2.95
C THR A 143 7.83 -6.75 -2.53
N MET A 144 8.04 -7.84 -3.27
CA MET A 144 9.10 -8.81 -2.97
C MET A 144 10.50 -8.22 -3.20
N CYS A 145 10.70 -7.42 -4.24
CA CYS A 145 11.96 -6.72 -4.49
C CYS A 145 12.32 -5.77 -3.34
N HIS A 146 11.37 -4.94 -2.88
CA HIS A 146 11.58 -4.06 -1.72
C HIS A 146 11.93 -4.84 -0.44
N ARG A 147 11.26 -5.98 -0.20
CA ARG A 147 11.57 -6.85 0.94
C ARG A 147 12.94 -7.49 0.79
N LEU A 148 13.31 -7.95 -0.42
CA LEU A 148 14.61 -8.55 -0.71
C LEU A 148 15.74 -7.54 -0.48
N GLU A 149 15.60 -6.31 -0.96
CA GLU A 149 16.56 -5.23 -0.73
C GLU A 149 16.83 -5.01 0.76
N ARG A 150 15.77 -5.04 1.58
CA ARG A 150 15.88 -4.97 3.04
C ARG A 150 16.71 -6.12 3.61
N ASN A 151 16.48 -7.35 3.16
CA ASN A 151 17.28 -8.51 3.60
C ASN A 151 18.74 -8.39 3.17
N VAL A 152 19.01 -7.97 1.93
CA VAL A 152 20.38 -7.75 1.43
C VAL A 152 21.13 -6.76 2.32
N ARG A 153 20.52 -5.60 2.61
CA ARG A 153 21.11 -4.57 3.49
C ARG A 153 21.37 -5.11 4.91
N ARG A 154 20.44 -5.90 5.47
CA ARG A 154 20.57 -6.50 6.81
C ARG A 154 21.63 -7.61 6.87
N ALA A 155 21.68 -8.48 5.88
CA ALA A 155 22.69 -9.54 5.78
C ALA A 155 24.11 -8.95 5.71
N ALA A 156 24.31 -7.93 4.86
CA ALA A 156 25.58 -7.22 4.75
C ALA A 156 25.98 -6.51 6.06
N ALA A 157 25.02 -5.96 6.81
CA ALA A 157 25.30 -5.37 8.13
C ALA A 157 25.68 -6.42 9.19
N LYS A 158 25.01 -7.59 9.22
CA LYS A 158 25.34 -8.71 10.12
C LYS A 158 26.72 -9.30 9.81
N GLY A 159 27.06 -9.45 8.54
CA GLY A 159 28.37 -9.95 8.10
C GLY A 159 29.54 -9.05 8.56
N ARG A 160 29.38 -7.73 8.45
CA ARG A 160 30.37 -6.75 8.92
C ARG A 160 30.64 -6.77 10.43
N LYS A 161 29.69 -7.25 11.25
CA LYS A 161 29.89 -7.40 12.71
C LYS A 161 30.65 -8.66 13.10
N ARG A 162 30.78 -9.63 12.18
CA ARG A 162 31.47 -10.91 12.42
C ARG A 162 32.91 -10.92 11.92
N ALA A 163 33.30 -9.97 11.07
CA ALA A 163 34.66 -9.75 10.59
C ALA A 163 35.37 -8.74 11.49
#